data_AF-V4MRH2-F1
#
_entry.id   AF-V4MRH2-F1
#
_cell.length_a   1.000
_cell.length_b   1.000
_cell.length_c   1.000
_cell.angle_alpha   90.00
_cell.angle_beta   90.00
_cell.angle_gamma   90.00
#
_symmetry.space_group_name_H-M   'P 1'
#
loop_
_entity.id
_entity.type
_entity.pdbx_description
1 polymer ?
#
loop_
_entity_poly.entity_id
_entity_poly.type
_entity_poly.pdbx_seq_one_letter_code
_entity_poly.pdbx_strand_id
1 'polypeptide(L)'
;MAGVQTLKQKIQVNMKADRVVNTIKKKEGSFNDKTMERTKSVSFLALEGDVLKQYKSYKVTLNVVPKDDRVCIAKWTWEYEKLNDDVPPLTKYSLQITRATSRLGYYHENMSSMSRSFLVI
;
A
#
# COMPACT_ATOMS: atom_id res chain seq x y z
N MET A 1 18.52 -15.08 -17.51
CA MET A 1 17.39 -14.15 -17.65
C MET A 1 16.76 -14.00 -16.27
N ALA A 2 16.83 -12.81 -15.67
CA ALA A 2 16.24 -12.58 -14.36
C ALA A 2 14.71 -12.69 -14.49
N GLY A 3 14.13 -13.77 -13.95
CA GLY A 3 12.68 -13.97 -13.95
C GLY A 3 11.96 -12.93 -13.07
N VAL A 4 10.62 -12.96 -13.11
CA VAL A 4 9.78 -12.12 -12.26
C VAL A 4 10.11 -12.38 -10.79
N GLN A 5 10.52 -11.34 -10.07
CA GLN A 5 10.79 -11.35 -8.64
C GLN A 5 9.55 -10.92 -7.87
N THR A 6 9.39 -11.45 -6.66
CA THR A 6 8.27 -11.11 -5.78
C THR A 6 8.77 -10.66 -4.41
N LEU A 7 8.33 -9.48 -3.97
CA LEU A 7 8.52 -8.98 -2.61
C LEU A 7 7.16 -8.91 -1.91
N LYS A 8 7.05 -9.47 -0.70
CA LYS A 8 5.83 -9.42 0.11
C LYS A 8 6.11 -8.69 1.41
N GLN A 9 5.23 -7.77 1.78
CA GLN A 9 5.29 -7.06 3.04
C GLN A 9 3.92 -7.01 3.69
N LYS A 10 3.90 -7.17 5.02
CA LYS A 10 2.68 -7.09 5.83
C LYS A 10 2.83 -5.97 6.84
N ILE A 11 1.84 -5.10 6.90
CA ILE A 11 1.81 -3.94 7.80
C ILE A 11 0.47 -3.96 8.53
N GLN A 12 0.49 -3.93 9.86
CA GLN A 12 -0.72 -3.71 10.64
C GLN A 12 -1.04 -2.22 10.63
N VAL A 13 -2.31 -1.88 10.39
CA VAL A 13 -2.79 -0.50 10.36
C VAL A 13 -3.98 -0.39 11.30
N ASN A 14 -3.92 0.54 12.24
CA ASN A 14 -4.98 0.82 13.21
C ASN A 14 -6.09 1.67 12.56
N MET A 15 -6.71 1.15 11.52
CA MET A 15 -7.96 1.69 10.95
C MET A 15 -8.80 0.64 10.21
N LYS A 16 -10.02 1.03 9.85
CA LYS A 16 -10.93 0.28 8.98
C LYS A 16 -10.32 0.03 7.59
N ALA A 17 -10.52 -1.18 7.08
CA ALA A 17 -10.02 -1.60 5.76
C ALA A 17 -10.52 -0.68 4.63
N ASP A 18 -11.80 -0.31 4.63
CA ASP A 18 -12.39 0.62 3.66
C ASP A 18 -11.65 1.96 3.58
N ARG A 19 -11.25 2.51 4.73
CA ARG A 19 -10.56 3.79 4.80
C ARG A 19 -9.17 3.72 4.17
N VAL A 20 -8.44 2.62 4.40
CA VAL A 20 -7.13 2.39 3.76
C VAL A 20 -7.29 2.39 2.25
N VAL A 21 -8.21 1.58 1.74
CA VAL A 21 -8.44 1.39 0.29
C VAL A 21 -8.89 2.67 -0.36
N ASN A 22 -9.84 3.39 0.23
CA ASN A 22 -10.35 4.65 -0.31
C ASN A 22 -9.27 5.75 -0.32
N THR A 23 -8.40 5.79 0.69
CA THR A 23 -7.31 6.77 0.73
C THR A 23 -6.27 6.51 -0.36
N ILE A 24 -5.98 5.24 -0.63
CA ILE A 24 -5.06 4.84 -1.69
C ILE A 24 -5.69 5.06 -3.06
N LYS A 25 -6.99 4.74 -3.19
CA LYS A 25 -7.78 5.04 -4.38
C LYS A 25 -7.81 6.52 -4.76
N LYS A 26 -7.84 7.41 -3.77
CA LYS A 26 -7.88 8.86 -4.01
C LYS A 26 -6.52 9.43 -4.47
N LYS A 27 -5.41 8.74 -4.19
CA LYS A 27 -4.05 9.26 -4.45
C LYS A 27 -3.47 8.83 -5.78
N GLU A 28 -3.86 7.68 -6.31
CA GLU A 28 -3.34 7.13 -7.56
C GLU A 28 -4.44 7.17 -8.64
N GLY A 29 -4.10 7.39 -9.91
CA GLY A 29 -5.07 7.79 -10.94
C GLY A 29 -5.75 6.66 -11.72
N SER A 30 -5.44 5.38 -11.48
CA SER A 30 -6.04 4.26 -12.23
C SER A 30 -5.94 2.93 -11.46
N PHE A 31 -7.04 2.17 -11.36
CA PHE A 31 -7.12 0.95 -10.55
C PHE A 31 -7.89 -0.16 -11.27
N ASN A 32 -7.38 -1.38 -11.15
CA ASN A 32 -8.22 -2.57 -11.22
C ASN A 32 -8.63 -2.96 -9.80
N ASP A 33 -9.91 -2.74 -9.47
CA ASP A 33 -10.51 -3.17 -8.21
C ASP A 33 -10.91 -4.65 -8.30
N LYS A 34 -10.50 -5.43 -7.29
CA LYS A 34 -11.13 -6.71 -7.00
C LYS A 34 -11.56 -6.71 -5.54
N THR A 35 -12.87 -6.62 -5.32
CA THR A 35 -13.46 -6.74 -3.99
C THR A 35 -14.07 -8.13 -3.83
N MET A 36 -13.62 -8.86 -2.83
CA MET A 36 -14.19 -10.14 -2.40
C MET A 36 -14.76 -9.94 -0.99
N GLU A 37 -15.86 -10.60 -0.60
CA GLU A 37 -16.75 -10.26 0.55
C GLU A 37 -16.08 -9.72 1.84
N ARG A 38 -14.84 -10.12 2.15
CA ARG A 38 -14.08 -9.61 3.33
C ARG A 38 -12.70 -9.03 3.03
N THR A 39 -12.20 -9.16 1.79
CA THR A 39 -10.86 -8.68 1.42
C THR A 39 -10.97 -7.68 0.29
N LYS A 40 -10.32 -6.53 0.48
CA LYS A 40 -10.25 -5.51 -0.55
C LYS A 40 -8.88 -5.58 -1.20
N SER A 41 -8.87 -5.81 -2.50
CA SER A 41 -7.65 -5.89 -3.29
C SER A 41 -7.60 -4.72 -4.27
N VAL A 42 -6.44 -4.07 -4.33
CA VAL A 42 -6.13 -3.03 -5.30
C VAL A 42 -4.83 -3.39 -5.97
N SER A 43 -4.82 -3.45 -7.29
CA SER A 43 -3.61 -3.73 -8.08
C SER A 43 -3.23 -2.53 -8.95
N PHE A 44 -1.94 -2.24 -8.97
CA PHE A 44 -1.28 -1.23 -9.77
C PHE A 44 -0.35 -1.92 -10.74
N LEU A 45 -0.49 -1.62 -12.01
CA LEU A 45 0.45 -2.03 -13.03
C LEU A 45 1.06 -0.76 -13.61
N ALA A 46 2.38 -0.63 -13.51
CA ALA A 46 3.07 0.47 -14.16
C ALA A 46 3.07 0.17 -15.67
N LEU A 47 2.43 1.06 -16.44
CA LEU A 47 2.44 1.03 -17.90
C LEU A 47 3.45 2.05 -18.46
N GLU A 48 3.72 3.12 -17.71
CA GLU A 48 4.64 4.21 -18.07
C GLU A 48 5.32 4.79 -16.81
N GLY A 49 6.35 5.64 -17.00
CA GLY A 49 7.02 6.39 -15.93
C GLY A 49 8.43 5.90 -15.57
N ASP A 50 9.11 6.65 -14.69
CA ASP A 50 10.53 6.42 -14.36
C ASP A 50 10.82 5.05 -13.74
N VAL A 51 9.82 4.40 -13.15
CA VAL A 51 9.96 3.04 -12.61
C VAL A 51 10.24 2.03 -13.74
N LEU A 52 9.66 2.21 -14.92
CA LEU A 52 9.88 1.30 -16.06
C LEU A 52 11.23 1.50 -16.76
N LYS A 53 11.95 2.59 -16.45
CA LYS A 53 13.36 2.75 -16.86
C LYS A 53 14.28 1.75 -16.14
N GLN A 54 13.86 1.26 -14.98
CA GLN A 54 14.63 0.34 -14.14
C GLN A 54 14.05 -1.08 -14.15
N TYR A 55 12.74 -1.23 -14.41
CA TYR A 55 12.05 -2.52 -14.37
C TYR A 55 11.29 -2.76 -15.68
N LYS A 56 11.44 -3.94 -16.29
CA LYS A 56 10.67 -4.34 -17.48
C LYS A 56 9.18 -4.49 -17.17
N SER A 57 8.88 -4.98 -15.98
CA SER A 57 7.53 -5.07 -15.46
C SER A 57 7.55 -4.65 -13.99
N TYR A 58 6.52 -3.89 -13.58
CA TYR A 58 6.37 -3.47 -12.21
C TYR A 58 4.88 -3.45 -11.86
N LYS A 59 4.49 -4.36 -10.98
CA LYS A 59 3.13 -4.50 -10.50
C LYS A 59 3.13 -4.51 -8.99
N VAL A 60 2.20 -3.77 -8.39
CA VAL A 60 2.02 -3.69 -6.95
C VAL A 60 0.59 -4.08 -6.62
N THR A 61 0.41 -5.04 -5.74
CA THR A 61 -0.90 -5.46 -5.26
C THR A 61 -1.00 -5.20 -3.77
N LEU A 62 -2.01 -4.44 -3.37
CA LEU A 62 -2.39 -4.26 -1.98
C LEU A 62 -3.62 -5.11 -1.68
N ASN A 63 -3.50 -6.03 -0.73
CA ASN A 63 -4.62 -6.75 -0.14
C ASN A 63 -4.83 -6.27 1.30
N VAL A 64 -5.95 -5.63 1.57
CA VAL A 64 -6.33 -5.20 2.91
C VAL A 64 -7.28 -6.23 3.51
N VAL A 65 -6.83 -6.85 4.59
CA VAL A 65 -7.59 -7.87 5.33
C VAL A 65 -7.99 -7.26 6.69
N PRO A 66 -9.29 -7.05 6.96
CA PRO A 66 -9.74 -6.61 8.28
C PRO A 66 -9.41 -7.70 9.31
N LYS A 67 -8.82 -7.28 10.44
CA LYS A 67 -8.67 -8.11 11.63
C LYS A 67 -9.83 -7.87 12.61
N ASP A 68 -10.26 -6.62 12.68
CA ASP A 68 -11.32 -6.11 13.55
C ASP A 68 -11.88 -4.80 12.95
N ASP A 69 -12.91 -4.22 13.57
CA ASP A 69 -13.57 -2.98 13.15
C ASP A 69 -12.68 -1.74 13.16
N ARG A 70 -11.51 -1.81 13.81
CA ARG A 70 -10.55 -0.70 13.91
C ARG A 70 -9.14 -1.09 13.49
N VAL A 71 -8.89 -2.34 13.15
CA VAL A 71 -7.55 -2.84 12.83
C VAL A 71 -7.62 -3.69 11.57
N CYS A 72 -6.68 -3.46 10.66
CA CYS A 72 -6.53 -4.25 9.46
C CYS A 72 -5.05 -4.60 9.20
N ILE A 73 -4.82 -5.58 8.34
CA ILE A 73 -3.50 -5.88 7.79
C ILE A 73 -3.48 -5.49 6.32
N ALA A 74 -2.60 -4.55 5.99
CA ALA A 74 -2.21 -4.25 4.61
C ALA A 74 -1.12 -5.24 4.17
N LYS A 75 -1.44 -6.12 3.23
CA LYS A 75 -0.50 -7.04 2.60
C LYS A 75 -0.11 -6.46 1.23
N TRP A 76 1.09 -5.92 1.13
CA TRP A 76 1.66 -5.42 -0.11
C TRP A 76 2.46 -6.53 -0.81
N THR A 77 2.26 -6.68 -2.11
CA THR A 77 2.98 -7.61 -2.97
C THR A 77 3.51 -6.83 -4.17
N TRP A 78 4.82 -6.78 -4.35
CA TRP A 78 5.45 -6.26 -5.56
C TRP A 78 5.88 -7.43 -6.43
N GLU A 79 5.41 -7.46 -7.66
CA GLU A 79 5.82 -8.37 -8.71
C GLU A 79 6.59 -7.52 -9.73
N TYR A 80 7.89 -7.75 -9.88
CA TYR A 80 8.72 -6.92 -10.74
C TYR A 80 9.77 -7.74 -11.47
N GLU A 81 10.14 -7.30 -12.66
CA GLU A 81 11.25 -7.84 -13.42
C GLU A 81 12.28 -6.73 -13.63
N LYS A 82 13.51 -6.93 -13.14
CA LYS A 82 14.60 -5.98 -13.35
C LYS A 82 14.95 -5.90 -14.83
N LEU A 83 15.34 -4.70 -15.28
CA LEU A 83 15.84 -4.53 -16.65
C LEU A 83 17.18 -5.24 -16.86
N ASN A 84 18.05 -5.19 -15.84
CA ASN A 84 19.34 -5.88 -15.77
C ASN A 84 19.72 -6.12 -14.29
N ASP A 85 20.80 -6.88 -14.04
CA ASP A 85 21.22 -7.24 -12.68
C ASP A 85 21.77 -6.06 -11.86
N ASP A 86 22.17 -4.97 -12.52
CA ASP A 86 22.70 -3.75 -11.91
C ASP A 86 21.59 -2.87 -11.28
N VAL A 87 20.32 -3.18 -11.56
CA VAL A 87 19.19 -2.48 -10.94
C VAL A 87 19.16 -2.79 -9.44
N PRO A 88 19.21 -1.76 -8.56
CA PRO A 88 19.21 -1.96 -7.13
C PRO A 88 17.93 -2.67 -6.67
N PRO A 89 17.98 -3.37 -5.52
CA PRO A 89 16.79 -3.98 -4.96
C PRO A 89 15.70 -2.93 -4.68
N LEU A 90 14.44 -3.34 -4.75
CA LEU A 90 13.24 -2.49 -4.65
C LEU A 90 13.09 -1.73 -3.31
N THR A 91 14.06 -1.86 -2.41
CA THR A 91 14.08 -1.41 -1.02
C THR A 91 13.78 0.08 -0.87
N LYS A 92 14.16 0.92 -1.84
CA LYS A 92 13.87 2.36 -1.81
C LYS A 92 12.39 2.67 -2.00
N TYR A 93 11.72 1.97 -2.92
CA TYR A 93 10.29 2.17 -3.20
C TYR A 93 9.41 1.54 -2.11
N SER A 94 9.78 0.35 -1.62
CA SER A 94 9.04 -0.32 -0.54
C SER A 94 9.07 0.48 0.77
N LEU A 95 10.19 1.16 1.09
CA LEU A 95 10.30 1.98 2.31
C LEU A 95 9.34 3.17 2.31
N GLN A 96 9.14 3.83 1.16
CA GLN A 96 8.20 4.96 1.05
C GLN A 96 6.76 4.52 1.27
N ILE A 97 6.36 3.40 0.65
CA ILE A 97 5.03 2.80 0.82
C ILE A 97 4.81 2.34 2.27
N THR A 98 5.85 1.78 2.90
CA THR A 98 5.81 1.40 4.33
C THR A 98 5.54 2.60 5.22
N ARG A 99 6.30 3.68 5.03
CA ARG A 99 6.13 4.93 5.79
C ARG A 99 4.78 5.59 5.54
N ALA A 100 4.29 5.58 4.30
CA ALA A 100 2.97 6.10 3.97
C ALA A 100 1.85 5.28 4.65
N THR A 101 1.91 3.95 4.54
CA THR A 101 0.90 3.03 5.11
C THR A 101 0.89 3.11 6.64
N SER A 102 2.05 3.18 7.28
CA SER A 102 2.15 3.31 8.74
C SER A 102 1.61 4.66 9.24
N ARG A 103 1.89 5.75 8.51
CA ARG A 103 1.35 7.08 8.82
C ARG A 103 -0.17 7.11 8.77
N LEU A 104 -0.80 6.38 7.85
CA LEU A 104 -2.26 6.31 7.79
C LEU A 104 -2.83 5.87 9.14
N GLY A 105 -2.30 4.81 9.76
CA GLY A 105 -2.76 4.31 11.06
C GLY A 105 -2.57 5.32 12.20
N TYR A 106 -1.45 6.04 12.19
CA TYR A 106 -1.09 7.02 13.22
C TYR A 106 -2.04 8.23 13.28
N TYR A 107 -2.49 8.75 12.12
CA TYR A 107 -3.42 9.88 12.11
C TYR A 107 -4.83 9.54 12.60
N HIS A 108 -5.23 8.27 12.62
CA HIS A 108 -6.53 7.85 13.16
C HIS A 108 -6.56 7.93 14.70
N GLU A 109 -5.52 7.42 15.37
CA GLU A 109 -5.40 7.50 16.83
C GLU A 109 -5.28 8.96 17.30
N ASN A 110 -4.53 9.79 16.57
CA ASN A 110 -4.35 11.19 16.93
C ASN A 110 -5.53 12.10 16.56
N MET A 111 -6.34 11.81 15.53
CA MET A 111 -7.61 12.54 15.33
C MET A 111 -8.67 12.18 16.37
N SER A 112 -8.74 10.92 16.82
CA SER A 112 -9.62 10.54 17.95
C SER A 112 -9.16 11.15 19.27
N SER A 113 -7.85 11.32 19.47
CA SER A 113 -7.28 12.05 20.61
C SER A 113 -7.52 13.56 20.50
N MET A 114 -7.29 14.18 19.33
CA MET A 114 -7.52 15.62 19.13
C MET A 114 -9.01 16.01 19.21
N SER A 115 -9.93 15.14 18.81
CA SER A 115 -11.37 15.39 18.99
C SER A 115 -11.81 15.38 20.46
N ARG A 116 -10.98 14.90 21.40
CA ARG A 116 -11.26 14.94 22.84
C ARG A 116 -10.56 16.10 23.56
N SER A 117 -9.72 16.88 22.88
CA SER A 117 -8.99 18.01 23.49
C SER A 117 -9.56 19.38 23.12
N PHE A 118 -10.65 19.45 22.35
CA PHE A 118 -11.39 20.70 22.11
C PHE A 118 -12.77 20.66 22.78
N LEU A 119 -12.76 20.53 24.10
CA LEU A 119 -13.77 21.13 24.97
C LEU A 119 -13.21 21.25 26.40
N VAL A 120 -12.46 22.34 26.66
CA VAL A 120 -12.57 23.05 27.92
C VAL A 120 -12.56 24.54 27.56
N ILE A 121 -13.58 25.18 28.09
CA ILE A 121 -13.95 26.60 28.11
C ILE A 121 -12.78 27.52 28.46
#